data_AF-A0A417IWN6-F1
#
_entry.id   AF-A0A417IWN6-F1
#
_cell.length_a   1.000
_cell.length_b   1.000
_cell.length_c   1.000
_cell.angle_alpha   90.00
_cell.angle_beta   90.00
_cell.angle_gamma   90.00
#
_symmetry.space_group_name_H-M   'P 1'
#
loop_
_entity.id
_entity.type
_entity.pdbx_description
1 polymer ?
#
loop_
_entity_poly.entity_id
_entity_poly.type
_entity_poly.pdbx_seq_one_letter_code
_entity_poly.pdbx_strand_id
1 'polypeptide(L)'
;MRCLQREVVMSSIDNNELFEKYYQTEYDFNTTSLSLDEIDVIKKLAREKRVDYAFAPMGIGVFDLIQKQSSDIRFELVSFESDKIDGMLYIPTTGKERAYIILNSNKPLVNQVFAAAHEFYHYIKDYQVFKEKPYICDFSMLKDVNEKKACRFAAEILFPEEALNREVRDYCRSLQVTDFKSLNFNQIASFIIVMTVKYQMPLKAVIYRLEEEHFIEDVKKYIENYEFIKKVLQEIQIFSEPVSMLYGTVNNFIIPYSKTYQDMETSFITGNASKEDIVKDAKILSLDMDIINELVEQDEIPDDEEEADEELFSIINAKRG
;
A
#
# COMPACT_ATOMS: atom_id res chain seq x y z
N MET A 1 -51.47 19.21 7.25
CA MET A 1 -51.24 19.80 5.90
C MET A 1 -50.52 21.12 6.11
N ARG A 2 -49.34 21.45 5.57
CA ARG A 2 -48.42 20.90 4.55
C ARG A 2 -46.99 21.21 5.09
N CYS A 3 -46.10 20.22 5.20
CA CYS A 3 -45.01 19.94 4.26
C CYS A 3 -44.18 21.18 3.88
N LEU A 4 -43.02 21.34 4.54
CA LEU A 4 -41.90 22.14 4.08
C LEU A 4 -40.80 21.17 3.67
N GLN A 5 -40.58 21.05 2.37
CA GLN A 5 -39.42 20.36 1.79
C GLN A 5 -38.16 21.14 2.18
N ARG A 6 -37.20 20.45 2.79
CA ARG A 6 -35.83 20.94 2.97
C ARG A 6 -35.04 20.45 1.76
N GLU A 7 -34.68 21.38 0.89
CA GLU A 7 -33.78 21.12 -0.23
C GLU A 7 -32.40 20.70 0.30
N VAL A 8 -31.95 19.53 -0.15
CA VAL A 8 -30.59 19.04 -0.01
C VAL A 8 -29.73 19.83 -0.99
N VAL A 9 -28.88 20.71 -0.49
CA VAL A 9 -27.84 21.35 -1.29
C VAL A 9 -26.50 20.70 -0.92
N MET A 10 -26.11 19.70 -1.71
CA MET A 10 -24.70 19.37 -1.92
C MET A 10 -24.48 19.29 -3.42
N SER A 11 -24.58 20.46 -4.06
CA SER A 11 -24.15 20.69 -5.44
C SER A 11 -22.63 20.57 -5.51
N SER A 12 -22.15 19.65 -6.35
CA SER A 12 -20.94 19.77 -7.17
C SER A 12 -19.81 20.62 -6.58
N ILE A 13 -18.93 20.00 -5.80
CA ILE A 13 -17.59 20.57 -5.62
C ILE A 13 -16.79 20.17 -6.87
N ASP A 14 -16.98 20.92 -7.96
CA ASP A 14 -16.08 20.90 -9.11
C ASP A 14 -14.77 21.55 -8.67
N ASN A 15 -13.94 20.73 -8.04
CA ASN A 15 -12.70 21.13 -7.39
C ASN A 15 -11.53 21.20 -8.39
N ASN A 16 -11.79 21.09 -9.69
CA ASN A 16 -10.78 21.07 -10.74
C ASN A 16 -9.88 22.32 -10.73
N GLU A 17 -10.41 23.51 -10.46
CA GLU A 17 -9.61 24.74 -10.36
C GLU A 17 -8.73 24.81 -9.10
N LEU A 18 -9.18 24.22 -7.99
CA LEU A 18 -8.36 24.10 -6.78
C LEU A 18 -7.24 23.08 -7.00
N PHE A 19 -7.49 22.02 -7.77
CA PHE A 19 -6.55 20.94 -8.07
C PHE A 19 -5.51 21.30 -9.15
N GLU A 20 -5.87 22.10 -10.16
CA GLU A 20 -4.92 22.66 -11.16
C GLU A 20 -3.87 23.56 -10.50
N LYS A 21 -4.24 24.27 -9.42
CA LYS A 21 -3.33 25.18 -8.70
C LYS A 21 -2.22 24.45 -7.93
N TYR A 22 -2.38 23.15 -7.64
CA TYR A 22 -1.40 22.31 -6.96
C TYR A 22 -0.78 21.25 -7.87
N TYR A 23 -0.92 21.40 -9.19
CA TYR A 23 -0.29 20.53 -10.18
C TYR A 23 1.23 20.43 -9.94
N GLN A 24 1.67 19.25 -9.48
CA GLN A 24 3.06 18.80 -9.52
C GLN A 24 3.10 17.53 -10.36
N THR A 25 3.92 17.57 -11.40
CA THR A 25 4.23 16.39 -12.21
C THR A 25 4.95 15.38 -11.32
N GLU A 26 4.33 14.20 -11.19
CA GLU A 26 4.94 12.94 -10.79
C GLU A 26 5.10 12.63 -9.29
N TYR A 27 4.89 11.35 -8.96
CA TYR A 27 5.30 10.66 -7.73
C TYR A 27 6.68 11.15 -7.25
N ASP A 28 6.72 11.83 -6.12
CA ASP A 28 7.96 12.21 -5.44
C ASP A 28 8.29 11.08 -4.43
N PHE A 29 9.49 10.51 -4.47
CA PHE A 29 10.01 9.62 -3.41
C PHE A 29 11.19 10.27 -2.68
N ASN A 30 11.39 11.58 -2.86
CA ASN A 30 12.52 12.28 -2.31
C ASN A 30 12.38 12.47 -0.79
N THR A 31 13.20 11.73 -0.03
CA THR A 31 13.24 11.86 1.43
C THR A 31 14.49 12.61 1.93
N THR A 32 15.20 13.36 1.06
CA THR A 32 16.49 14.03 1.39
C THR A 32 16.40 15.06 2.50
N SER A 33 15.19 15.51 2.88
CA SER A 33 14.99 16.43 4.00
C SER A 33 14.95 15.75 5.38
N LEU A 34 14.97 14.42 5.45
CA LEU A 34 15.03 13.69 6.72
C LEU A 34 16.44 13.80 7.33
N SER A 35 16.50 13.94 8.65
CA SER A 35 17.76 13.89 9.40
C SER A 35 18.33 12.47 9.46
N LEU A 36 19.64 12.35 9.71
CA LEU A 36 20.31 11.05 9.86
C LEU A 36 19.69 10.23 11.00
N ASP A 37 19.36 10.86 12.13
CA ASP A 37 18.71 10.19 13.26
C ASP A 37 17.34 9.62 12.89
N GLU A 38 16.54 10.36 12.10
CA GLU A 38 15.25 9.87 11.60
C GLU A 38 15.42 8.69 10.65
N ILE A 39 16.41 8.74 9.76
CA ILE A 39 16.74 7.65 8.85
C ILE A 39 17.18 6.41 9.64
N ASP A 40 18.02 6.56 10.66
CA ASP A 40 18.50 5.45 11.49
C ASP A 40 17.36 4.77 12.27
N VAL A 41 16.42 5.56 12.79
CA VAL A 41 15.21 5.04 13.44
C VAL A 41 14.35 4.24 12.46
N ILE A 42 14.19 4.73 11.23
CA ILE A 42 13.42 4.02 10.18
C ILE A 42 14.12 2.72 9.77
N LYS A 43 15.43 2.77 9.54
CA LYS A 43 16.27 1.59 9.24
C LYS A 43 16.15 0.53 10.33
N LYS A 44 16.23 0.96 11.59
CA LYS A 44 16.05 0.05 12.73
C LYS A 44 14.65 -0.56 12.76
N LEU A 45 13.61 0.25 12.57
CA LEU A 45 12.23 -0.24 12.56
C LEU A 45 12.01 -1.24 11.41
N ALA A 46 12.45 -0.94 10.19
CA ALA A 46 12.32 -1.86 9.06
C ALA A 46 13.03 -3.20 9.34
N ARG A 47 14.23 -3.18 9.94
CA ARG A 47 14.94 -4.39 10.37
C ARG A 47 14.17 -5.19 11.42
N GLU A 48 13.65 -4.53 12.44
CA GLU A 48 12.82 -5.15 13.49
C GLU A 48 11.56 -5.81 12.89
N LYS A 49 11.00 -5.22 11.84
CA LYS A 49 9.79 -5.71 11.17
C LYS A 49 10.07 -6.81 10.15
N ARG A 50 11.33 -7.01 9.72
CA ARG A 50 11.75 -7.98 8.71
C ARG A 50 12.35 -9.28 9.27
N VAL A 51 12.20 -9.57 10.58
CA VAL A 51 12.96 -10.64 11.27
C VAL A 51 12.97 -11.97 10.50
N ASP A 52 11.83 -12.44 10.00
CA ASP A 52 11.73 -13.72 9.29
C ASP A 52 12.28 -13.68 7.85
N TYR A 53 12.36 -12.49 7.25
CA TYR A 53 12.80 -12.29 5.86
C TYR A 53 14.27 -11.90 5.73
N ALA A 54 14.88 -11.35 6.79
CA ALA A 54 16.27 -10.87 6.79
C ALA A 54 16.61 -10.05 5.51
N PHE A 55 17.44 -10.62 4.62
CA PHE A 55 17.87 -9.99 3.36
C PHE A 55 17.12 -10.48 2.11
N ALA A 56 16.11 -11.36 2.25
CA ALA A 56 15.35 -11.84 1.12
C ALA A 56 14.49 -10.72 0.50
N PRO A 57 14.26 -10.73 -0.82
CA PRO A 57 13.32 -9.81 -1.44
C PRO A 57 11.93 -9.92 -0.82
N MET A 58 11.33 -8.80 -0.43
CA MET A 58 10.02 -8.77 0.22
C MET A 58 8.89 -8.80 -0.81
N GLY A 59 8.84 -7.79 -1.69
CA GLY A 59 7.80 -7.67 -2.73
C GLY A 59 6.39 -7.90 -2.21
N ILE A 60 5.60 -8.72 -2.93
CA ILE A 60 4.26 -9.19 -2.53
C ILE A 60 4.21 -9.87 -1.15
N GLY A 61 5.33 -10.41 -0.66
CA GLY A 61 5.42 -10.99 0.70
C GLY A 61 5.17 -9.95 1.80
N VAL A 62 5.14 -8.66 1.47
CA VAL A 62 4.75 -7.59 2.38
C VAL A 62 3.32 -7.76 2.90
N PHE A 63 2.39 -8.28 2.10
CA PHE A 63 1.01 -8.49 2.54
C PHE A 63 0.94 -9.53 3.65
N ASP A 64 1.59 -10.67 3.46
CA ASP A 64 1.71 -11.73 4.46
C ASP A 64 2.47 -11.26 5.71
N LEU A 65 3.54 -10.46 5.51
CA LEU A 65 4.30 -9.89 6.61
C LEU A 65 3.41 -9.03 7.50
N ILE A 66 2.63 -8.14 6.91
CA ILE A 66 1.75 -7.22 7.63
C ILE A 66 0.69 -8.00 8.41
N GLN A 67 0.03 -8.98 7.76
CA GLN A 67 -1.01 -9.80 8.40
C GLN A 67 -0.46 -10.63 9.57
N LYS A 68 0.76 -11.17 9.45
CA LYS A 68 1.41 -11.92 10.55
C LYS A 68 1.79 -11.05 11.74
N GLN A 69 1.98 -9.75 11.52
CA GLN A 69 2.38 -8.83 12.57
C GLN A 69 1.21 -8.29 13.39
N SER A 70 0.00 -8.28 12.85
CA SER A 70 -1.19 -7.88 13.56
C SER A 70 -2.43 -8.52 12.97
N SER A 71 -3.18 -9.27 13.78
CA SER A 71 -4.49 -9.82 13.44
C SER A 71 -5.55 -8.74 13.22
N ASP A 72 -5.26 -7.51 13.66
CA ASP A 72 -6.20 -6.39 13.61
C ASP A 72 -6.12 -5.62 12.29
N ILE A 73 -5.13 -5.91 11.42
CA ILE A 73 -5.02 -5.28 10.11
C ILE A 73 -5.77 -6.11 9.07
N ARG A 74 -6.67 -5.45 8.33
CA ARG A 74 -7.37 -5.99 7.17
C ARG A 74 -7.00 -5.21 5.92
N PHE A 75 -6.99 -5.90 4.78
CA PHE A 75 -6.75 -5.28 3.48
C PHE A 75 -8.04 -5.18 2.69
N GLU A 76 -8.20 -4.06 1.99
CA GLU A 76 -9.29 -3.83 1.05
C GLU A 76 -8.79 -3.32 -0.29
N LEU A 77 -9.53 -3.65 -1.34
CA LEU A 77 -9.28 -3.18 -2.71
C LEU A 77 -10.45 -2.32 -3.16
N VAL A 78 -10.17 -1.05 -3.46
CA VAL A 78 -11.18 -0.09 -3.91
C VAL A 78 -10.70 0.56 -5.21
N SER A 79 -11.61 0.65 -6.18
CA SER A 79 -11.39 1.42 -7.41
C SER A 79 -11.64 2.89 -7.11
N PHE A 80 -10.58 3.64 -6.80
CA PHE A 80 -10.70 5.09 -6.63
C PHE A 80 -10.77 5.79 -7.99
N GLU A 81 -11.65 6.79 -8.08
CA GLU A 81 -11.79 7.63 -9.29
C GLU A 81 -10.60 8.56 -9.51
N SER A 82 -9.94 8.97 -8.42
CA SER A 82 -8.72 9.77 -8.47
C SER A 82 -7.50 8.89 -8.66
N ASP A 83 -6.69 9.22 -9.66
CA ASP A 83 -5.39 8.61 -9.91
C ASP A 83 -4.30 9.07 -8.93
N LYS A 84 -4.61 9.95 -7.97
CA LYS A 84 -3.66 10.44 -6.96
C LYS A 84 -3.64 9.61 -5.68
N ILE A 85 -4.67 8.82 -5.46
CA ILE A 85 -4.80 7.95 -4.29
C ILE A 85 -4.19 6.60 -4.64
N ASP A 86 -3.16 6.15 -3.92
CA ASP A 86 -2.66 4.78 -4.07
C ASP A 86 -3.01 3.89 -2.87
N GLY A 87 -3.25 4.50 -1.70
CA GLY A 87 -3.61 3.80 -0.47
C GLY A 87 -4.27 4.73 0.55
N MET A 88 -4.92 4.13 1.55
CA MET A 88 -5.53 4.82 2.67
C MET A 88 -5.51 3.91 3.90
N LEU A 89 -5.20 4.48 5.07
CA LEU A 89 -5.37 3.83 6.36
C LEU A 89 -6.64 4.33 7.04
N TYR A 90 -7.57 3.42 7.28
CA TYR A 90 -8.81 3.69 8.00
C TYR A 90 -8.85 2.93 9.33
N ILE A 91 -9.12 3.64 10.43
CA ILE A 91 -9.31 3.05 11.76
C ILE A 91 -10.68 3.54 12.26
N PRO A 92 -11.67 2.64 12.43
CA PRO A 92 -12.98 3.00 12.94
C PRO A 92 -12.88 3.42 14.41
N THR A 93 -13.73 4.37 14.80
CA THR A 93 -13.79 4.94 16.16
C THR A 93 -14.58 4.07 17.14
N THR A 94 -15.42 3.17 16.64
CA THR A 94 -16.38 2.34 17.37
C THR A 94 -16.29 0.92 16.82
N GLY A 95 -16.41 -0.10 17.70
CA GLY A 95 -16.10 -1.48 17.35
C GLY A 95 -14.60 -1.83 17.51
N LYS A 96 -14.29 -3.13 17.61
CA LYS A 96 -12.95 -3.70 17.90
C LYS A 96 -11.83 -2.92 17.17
N GLU A 97 -10.65 -2.78 17.82
CA GLU A 97 -9.41 -2.07 17.43
C GLU A 97 -8.78 -2.45 16.06
N ARG A 98 -9.59 -2.65 15.03
CA ARG A 98 -9.22 -3.16 13.70
C ARG A 98 -8.89 -2.01 12.75
N ALA A 99 -7.78 -2.11 12.04
CA ALA A 99 -7.37 -1.14 11.01
C ALA A 99 -7.54 -1.71 9.61
N TYR A 100 -7.93 -0.87 8.67
CA TYR A 100 -8.11 -1.21 7.26
C TYR A 100 -7.08 -0.47 6.41
N ILE A 101 -6.20 -1.24 5.77
CA ILE A 101 -5.33 -0.73 4.70
C ILE A 101 -6.08 -0.93 3.38
N ILE A 102 -6.57 0.19 2.84
CA ILE A 102 -7.34 0.20 1.60
C ILE A 102 -6.42 0.62 0.46
N LEU A 103 -6.24 -0.24 -0.54
CA LEU A 103 -5.37 0.02 -1.69
C LEU A 103 -6.18 0.32 -2.94
N ASN A 104 -5.62 1.17 -3.81
CA ASN A 104 -6.27 1.48 -5.08
C ASN A 104 -6.11 0.34 -6.09
N SER A 105 -7.23 -0.33 -6.40
CA SER A 105 -7.26 -1.44 -7.36
C SER A 105 -6.97 -1.01 -8.80
N ASN A 106 -7.05 0.29 -9.11
CA ASN A 106 -6.71 0.82 -10.44
C ASN A 106 -5.20 1.03 -10.63
N LYS A 107 -4.41 0.88 -9.56
CA LYS A 107 -2.96 1.04 -9.61
C LYS A 107 -2.26 -0.29 -9.91
N PRO A 108 -1.10 -0.25 -10.59
CA PRO A 108 -0.27 -1.44 -10.77
C PRO A 108 0.02 -2.17 -9.46
N LEU A 109 0.15 -3.49 -9.49
CA LEU A 109 0.46 -4.29 -8.31
C LEU A 109 1.74 -3.80 -7.61
N VAL A 110 2.76 -3.38 -8.37
CA VAL A 110 4.00 -2.82 -7.81
C VAL A 110 3.75 -1.55 -6.98
N ASN A 111 2.77 -0.73 -7.37
CA ASN A 111 2.34 0.44 -6.59
C ASN A 111 1.55 0.01 -5.36
N GLN A 112 0.67 -0.99 -5.48
CA GLN A 112 -0.09 -1.52 -4.34
C GLN A 112 0.83 -2.13 -3.26
N VAL A 113 1.89 -2.83 -3.66
CA VAL A 113 2.93 -3.37 -2.74
C VAL A 113 3.59 -2.23 -1.96
N PHE A 114 4.00 -1.16 -2.65
CA PHE A 114 4.60 0.00 -2.01
C PHE A 114 3.63 0.73 -1.09
N ALA A 115 2.39 0.94 -1.54
CA ALA A 115 1.34 1.58 -0.77
C ALA A 115 1.02 0.79 0.51
N ALA A 116 0.92 -0.53 0.45
CA ALA A 116 0.72 -1.36 1.64
C ALA A 116 1.85 -1.19 2.69
N ALA A 117 3.11 -1.16 2.23
CA ALA A 117 4.25 -0.91 3.10
C ALA A 117 4.23 0.50 3.73
N HIS A 118 3.79 1.50 2.96
CA HIS A 118 3.62 2.88 3.40
C HIS A 118 2.51 3.02 4.44
N GLU A 119 1.31 2.51 4.17
CA GLU A 119 0.19 2.54 5.12
C GLU A 119 0.51 1.75 6.41
N PHE A 120 1.30 0.69 6.30
CA PHE A 120 1.75 -0.04 7.48
C PHE A 120 2.64 0.80 8.41
N TYR A 121 3.45 1.71 7.87
CA TYR A 121 4.19 2.66 8.69
C TYR A 121 3.25 3.54 9.51
N HIS A 122 2.23 4.10 8.87
CA HIS A 122 1.21 4.91 9.53
C HIS A 122 0.49 4.13 10.61
N TYR A 123 0.14 2.87 10.34
CA TYR A 123 -0.43 1.99 11.36
C TYR A 123 0.51 1.82 12.56
N ILE A 124 1.81 1.63 12.35
CA ILE A 124 2.76 1.45 13.46
C ILE A 124 2.97 2.74 14.27
N LYS A 125 3.09 3.89 13.61
CA LYS A 125 3.58 5.13 14.23
C LYS A 125 2.48 6.08 14.67
N ASP A 126 1.36 6.05 13.99
CA ASP A 126 0.32 7.06 14.13
C ASP A 126 -1.01 6.46 14.63
N TYR A 127 -1.01 5.18 15.03
CA TYR A 127 -2.21 4.46 15.52
C TYR A 127 -3.03 5.26 16.53
N GLN A 128 -2.36 5.91 17.50
CA GLN A 128 -3.04 6.70 18.54
C GLN A 128 -3.54 8.06 18.04
N VAL A 129 -2.92 8.64 17.02
CA VAL A 129 -3.34 9.91 16.40
C VAL A 129 -4.55 9.68 15.48
N PHE A 130 -4.63 8.51 14.84
CA PHE A 130 -5.67 8.16 13.86
C PHE A 130 -6.92 7.51 14.43
N LYS A 131 -6.94 7.15 15.73
CA LYS A 131 -8.19 6.78 16.43
C LYS A 131 -9.22 7.91 16.47
N GLU A 132 -8.83 9.17 16.27
CA GLU A 132 -9.73 10.32 16.37
C GLU A 132 -10.17 10.88 15.00
N LYS A 133 -9.42 10.61 13.90
CA LYS A 133 -9.76 11.01 12.51
C LYS A 133 -9.13 10.07 11.47
N PRO A 134 -9.89 9.53 10.51
CA PRO A 134 -9.35 8.70 9.42
C PRO A 134 -8.44 9.53 8.49
N TYR A 135 -7.36 8.91 7.99
CA TYR A 135 -6.31 9.57 7.20
C TYR A 135 -6.28 9.07 5.76
N ILE A 136 -6.31 10.00 4.80
CA ILE A 136 -6.25 9.70 3.36
C ILE A 136 -4.86 10.09 2.84
N CYS A 137 -4.11 9.12 2.34
CA CYS A 137 -2.78 9.34 1.79
C CYS A 137 -2.86 9.76 0.31
N ASP A 138 -2.14 10.83 -0.03
CA ASP A 138 -1.90 11.28 -1.40
C ASP A 138 -0.39 11.27 -1.64
N PHE A 139 0.11 10.29 -2.41
CA PHE A 139 1.53 10.16 -2.72
C PHE A 139 2.08 11.34 -3.55
N SER A 140 1.22 12.22 -4.08
CA SER A 140 1.64 13.45 -4.75
C SER A 140 1.93 14.61 -3.77
N MET A 141 1.68 14.43 -2.47
CA MET A 141 1.82 15.45 -1.43
C MET A 141 2.92 15.10 -0.40
N LEU A 142 4.15 14.83 -0.85
CA LEU A 142 5.34 14.63 0.01
C LEU A 142 5.83 15.89 0.77
N LYS A 143 4.95 16.83 1.14
CA LYS A 143 5.36 18.03 1.88
C LYS A 143 5.48 17.79 3.39
N ASP A 144 4.78 16.78 3.91
CA ASP A 144 4.86 16.40 5.32
C ASP A 144 6.08 15.51 5.60
N VAL A 145 6.76 15.77 6.70
CA VAL A 145 7.86 14.94 7.20
C VAL A 145 7.35 13.53 7.48
N ASN A 146 6.10 13.36 7.93
CA ASN A 146 5.58 12.03 8.22
C ASN A 146 5.41 11.16 6.97
N GLU A 147 4.87 11.72 5.88
CA GLU A 147 4.76 11.04 4.58
C GLU A 147 6.14 10.64 4.03
N LYS A 148 7.15 11.50 4.21
CA LYS A 148 8.54 11.16 3.84
C LYS A 148 9.08 10.00 4.66
N LYS A 149 8.76 9.92 5.95
CA LYS A 149 9.16 8.80 6.81
C LYS A 149 8.46 7.51 6.38
N ALA A 150 7.19 7.58 6.04
CA ALA A 150 6.42 6.44 5.53
C ALA A 150 6.97 5.94 4.19
N CYS A 151 7.29 6.85 3.26
CA CYS A 151 7.96 6.51 2.00
C CYS A 151 9.35 5.90 2.21
N ARG A 152 10.18 6.50 3.09
CA ARG A 152 11.50 5.94 3.42
C ARG A 152 11.37 4.55 4.07
N PHE A 153 10.40 4.36 4.94
CA PHE A 153 10.12 3.07 5.56
C PHE A 153 9.68 2.04 4.52
N ALA A 154 8.78 2.39 3.60
CA ALA A 154 8.35 1.52 2.52
C ALA A 154 9.53 1.08 1.63
N ALA A 155 10.42 2.01 1.29
CA ALA A 155 11.64 1.69 0.54
C ALA A 155 12.57 0.76 1.33
N GLU A 156 12.77 1.02 2.63
CA GLU A 156 13.64 0.23 3.51
C GLU A 156 13.09 -1.16 3.82
N ILE A 157 11.77 -1.28 4.05
CA ILE A 157 11.12 -2.56 4.32
C ILE A 157 11.02 -3.43 3.08
N LEU A 158 10.99 -2.85 1.87
CA LEU A 158 11.00 -3.62 0.63
C LEU A 158 12.43 -3.97 0.20
N PHE A 159 13.35 -3.00 0.26
CA PHE A 159 14.73 -3.12 -0.19
C PHE A 159 15.73 -2.54 0.83
N PRO A 160 16.06 -3.30 1.90
CA PRO A 160 16.87 -2.80 3.01
C PRO A 160 18.30 -2.51 2.59
N GLU A 161 18.95 -1.59 3.30
CA GLU A 161 20.32 -1.11 3.02
C GLU A 161 21.32 -2.27 2.85
N GLU A 162 21.28 -3.28 3.73
CA GLU A 162 22.21 -4.40 3.68
C GLU A 162 22.00 -5.27 2.42
N ALA A 163 20.75 -5.42 2.00
CA ALA A 163 20.42 -6.13 0.78
C ALA A 163 20.91 -5.33 -0.43
N LEU A 164 20.64 -4.02 -0.49
CA LEU A 164 21.13 -3.14 -1.56
C LEU A 164 22.65 -3.19 -1.69
N ASN A 165 23.37 -3.05 -0.57
CA ASN A 165 24.82 -3.14 -0.52
C ASN A 165 25.34 -4.47 -1.09
N ARG A 166 24.64 -5.57 -0.81
CA ARG A 166 24.97 -6.88 -1.35
C ARG A 166 24.72 -6.97 -2.86
N GLU A 167 23.56 -6.52 -3.33
CA GLU A 167 23.22 -6.52 -4.76
C GLU A 167 24.21 -5.68 -5.56
N VAL A 168 24.54 -4.48 -5.08
CA VAL A 168 25.55 -3.61 -5.70
C VAL A 168 26.90 -4.32 -5.79
N ARG A 169 27.36 -4.94 -4.69
CA ARG A 169 28.64 -5.68 -4.67
C ARG A 169 28.65 -6.84 -5.65
N ASP A 170 27.58 -7.62 -5.69
CA ASP A 170 27.47 -8.79 -6.57
C ASP A 170 27.37 -8.37 -8.04
N TYR A 171 26.70 -7.26 -8.34
CA TYR A 171 26.63 -6.67 -9.67
C TYR A 171 27.98 -6.10 -10.13
N CYS A 172 28.69 -5.36 -9.27
CA CYS A 172 30.03 -4.88 -9.58
C CYS A 172 31.00 -6.04 -9.86
N ARG A 173 30.91 -7.13 -9.07
CA ARG A 173 31.73 -8.33 -9.26
C ARG A 173 31.44 -9.00 -10.62
N SER A 174 30.18 -9.10 -11.02
CA SER A 174 29.81 -9.74 -12.30
C SER A 174 30.30 -8.94 -13.51
N LEU A 175 30.38 -7.61 -13.38
CA LEU A 175 30.90 -6.70 -14.41
C LEU A 175 32.41 -6.46 -14.31
N GLN A 176 33.10 -7.06 -13.33
CA GLN A 176 34.52 -6.84 -13.06
C GLN A 176 34.90 -5.37 -12.82
N VAL A 177 34.01 -4.60 -12.19
CA VAL A 177 34.26 -3.21 -11.79
C VAL A 177 34.45 -3.10 -10.28
N THR A 178 35.24 -2.12 -9.85
CA THR A 178 35.59 -1.92 -8.43
C THR A 178 34.61 -1.03 -7.69
N ASP A 179 33.95 -0.10 -8.40
CA ASP A 179 33.07 0.90 -7.81
C ASP A 179 31.81 1.05 -8.66
N PHE A 180 30.65 1.04 -8.01
CA PHE A 180 29.35 1.21 -8.66
C PHE A 180 29.25 2.58 -9.33
N LYS A 181 29.88 3.63 -8.76
CA LYS A 181 29.87 4.98 -9.33
C LYS A 181 30.61 5.08 -10.67
N SER A 182 31.48 4.11 -10.99
CA SER A 182 32.19 4.06 -12.28
C SER A 182 31.32 3.52 -13.43
N LEU A 183 30.15 2.95 -13.12
CA LEU A 183 29.25 2.39 -14.10
C LEU A 183 28.63 3.47 -14.99
N ASN A 184 28.46 3.15 -16.27
CA ASN A 184 27.76 4.03 -17.19
C ASN A 184 26.23 3.98 -16.98
N PHE A 185 25.52 4.91 -17.60
CA PHE A 185 24.06 5.02 -17.50
C PHE A 185 23.33 3.70 -17.81
N ASN A 186 23.72 3.00 -18.88
CA ASN A 186 23.06 1.76 -19.29
C ASN A 186 23.26 0.64 -18.26
N GLN A 187 24.45 0.57 -17.65
CA GLN A 187 24.76 -0.41 -16.60
C GLN A 187 23.94 -0.14 -15.33
N ILE A 188 23.80 1.13 -14.93
CA ILE A 188 23.00 1.50 -13.75
C ILE A 188 21.51 1.32 -14.04
N ALA A 189 21.02 1.71 -15.23
CA ALA A 189 19.65 1.46 -15.67
C ALA A 189 19.31 -0.04 -15.67
N SER A 190 20.23 -0.89 -16.14
CA SER A 190 20.07 -2.34 -16.08
C SER A 190 19.97 -2.85 -14.64
N PHE A 191 20.80 -2.32 -13.72
CA PHE A 191 20.71 -2.64 -12.30
C PHE A 191 19.33 -2.26 -11.73
N ILE A 192 18.87 -1.03 -12.00
CA ILE A 192 17.57 -0.53 -11.55
C ILE A 192 16.44 -1.47 -12.01
N ILE A 193 16.41 -1.85 -13.29
CA ILE A 193 15.42 -2.78 -13.86
C ILE A 193 15.42 -4.12 -13.13
N VAL A 194 16.60 -4.73 -12.95
CA VAL A 194 16.72 -6.04 -12.29
C VAL A 194 16.26 -5.95 -10.83
N MET A 195 16.59 -4.86 -10.12
CA MET A 195 16.16 -4.65 -8.74
C MET A 195 14.65 -4.41 -8.63
N THR A 196 14.06 -3.65 -9.55
CA THR A 196 12.60 -3.44 -9.64
C THR A 196 11.86 -4.77 -9.74
N VAL A 197 12.31 -5.68 -10.61
CA VAL A 197 11.67 -6.99 -10.75
C VAL A 197 11.93 -7.86 -9.52
N LYS A 198 13.19 -7.91 -9.05
CA LYS A 198 13.61 -8.80 -7.96
C LYS A 198 12.95 -8.44 -6.62
N TYR A 199 12.93 -7.16 -6.28
CA TYR A 199 12.35 -6.65 -5.03
C TYR A 199 10.90 -6.21 -5.18
N GLN A 200 10.36 -6.27 -6.41
CA GLN A 200 8.97 -5.93 -6.75
C GLN A 200 8.58 -4.55 -6.20
N MET A 201 9.49 -3.60 -6.37
CA MET A 201 9.39 -2.24 -5.86
C MET A 201 9.32 -1.26 -7.04
N PRO A 202 8.53 -0.17 -6.98
CA PRO A 202 8.37 0.76 -8.09
C PRO A 202 9.71 1.25 -8.63
N LEU A 203 9.80 1.36 -9.96
CA LEU A 203 11.04 1.76 -10.66
C LEU A 203 11.60 3.09 -10.12
N LYS A 204 10.75 4.08 -9.84
CA LYS A 204 11.15 5.34 -9.22
C LYS A 204 11.72 5.14 -7.81
N ALA A 205 11.05 4.36 -6.97
CA ALA A 205 11.53 4.07 -5.62
C ALA A 205 12.93 3.44 -5.64
N VAL A 206 13.24 2.56 -6.60
CA VAL A 206 14.60 2.00 -6.76
C VAL A 206 15.63 3.09 -7.12
N ILE A 207 15.27 4.03 -8.00
CA ILE A 207 16.13 5.15 -8.39
C ILE A 207 16.46 6.03 -7.17
N TYR A 208 15.44 6.45 -6.43
CA TYR A 208 15.65 7.27 -5.22
C TYR A 208 16.41 6.49 -4.14
N ARG A 209 16.15 5.19 -3.99
CA ARG A 209 16.88 4.35 -3.04
C ARG A 209 18.39 4.31 -3.31
N LEU A 210 18.81 4.36 -4.58
CA LEU A 210 20.23 4.46 -4.95
C LEU A 210 20.83 5.83 -4.60
N GLU A 211 20.06 6.91 -4.74
CA GLU A 211 20.49 8.26 -4.37
C GLU A 211 20.65 8.38 -2.85
N GLU A 212 19.66 7.88 -2.10
CA GLU A 212 19.60 7.88 -0.64
C GLU A 212 20.81 7.20 0.01
N GLU A 213 21.26 6.08 -0.58
CA GLU A 213 22.44 5.33 -0.11
C GLU A 213 23.72 5.72 -0.87
N HIS A 214 23.68 6.85 -1.59
CA HIS A 214 24.81 7.51 -2.24
C HIS A 214 25.53 6.69 -3.34
N PHE A 215 24.82 5.76 -3.98
CA PHE A 215 25.31 5.01 -5.13
C PHE A 215 25.22 5.79 -6.44
N ILE A 216 24.30 6.75 -6.53
CA ILE A 216 24.20 7.70 -7.63
C ILE A 216 24.19 9.13 -7.09
N GLU A 217 24.79 10.06 -7.84
CA GLU A 217 24.88 11.48 -7.45
C GLU A 217 23.90 12.37 -8.22
N ASP A 218 23.52 11.95 -9.43
CA ASP A 218 22.60 12.68 -10.30
C ASP A 218 21.33 11.85 -10.51
N VAL A 219 20.41 11.94 -9.54
CA VAL A 219 19.09 11.30 -9.64
C VAL A 219 18.28 11.84 -10.81
N LYS A 220 18.43 13.14 -11.13
CA LYS A 220 17.67 13.83 -12.18
C LYS A 220 17.88 13.18 -13.53
N LYS A 221 19.13 12.79 -13.83
CA LYS A 221 19.47 12.03 -15.04
C LYS A 221 18.59 10.78 -15.23
N TYR A 222 18.29 10.05 -14.17
CA TYR A 222 17.48 8.83 -14.24
C TYR A 222 15.98 9.12 -14.28
N ILE A 223 15.53 10.15 -13.55
CA ILE A 223 14.14 10.60 -13.56
C ILE A 223 13.75 11.17 -14.93
N GLU A 224 14.59 12.00 -15.55
CA GLU A 224 14.38 12.55 -16.90
C GLU A 224 14.29 11.44 -17.97
N ASN A 225 14.95 10.30 -17.74
CA ASN A 225 14.94 9.14 -18.61
C ASN A 225 14.00 8.01 -18.11
N TYR A 226 13.11 8.31 -17.16
CA TYR A 226 12.26 7.32 -16.50
C TYR A 226 11.40 6.53 -17.50
N GLU A 227 10.70 7.21 -18.41
CA GLU A 227 9.83 6.56 -19.39
C GLU A 227 10.61 5.65 -20.35
N PHE A 228 11.85 6.02 -20.68
CA PHE A 228 12.73 5.15 -21.46
C PHE A 228 13.09 3.88 -20.69
N ILE A 229 13.55 4.00 -19.43
CA ILE A 229 13.92 2.85 -18.60
C ILE A 229 12.70 1.94 -18.36
N LYS A 230 11.52 2.54 -18.11
CA LYS A 230 10.25 1.82 -17.93
C LYS A 230 9.85 1.07 -19.19
N LYS A 231 9.98 1.68 -20.37
CA LYS A 231 9.70 1.00 -21.65
C LYS A 231 10.64 -0.19 -21.85
N VAL A 232 11.94 -0.01 -21.58
CA VAL A 232 12.91 -1.11 -21.65
C VAL A 232 12.53 -2.24 -20.70
N LEU A 233 12.18 -1.94 -19.44
CA LEU A 233 11.69 -2.92 -18.47
C LEU A 233 10.50 -3.74 -19.01
N GLN A 234 9.55 -3.09 -19.68
CA GLN A 234 8.35 -3.72 -20.24
C GLN A 234 8.62 -4.57 -21.49
N GLU A 235 9.69 -4.30 -22.23
CA GLU A 235 10.05 -5.02 -23.46
C GLU A 235 11.02 -6.20 -23.22
N ILE A 236 11.66 -6.29 -22.04
CA ILE A 236 12.59 -7.36 -21.71
C ILE A 236 11.86 -8.71 -21.58
N GLN A 237 12.08 -9.59 -22.55
CA GLN A 237 11.43 -10.90 -22.65
C GLN A 237 11.68 -11.82 -21.45
N ILE A 238 12.90 -11.81 -20.87
CA ILE A 238 13.24 -12.65 -19.71
C ILE A 238 12.46 -12.27 -18.44
N PHE A 239 11.86 -11.08 -18.40
CA PHE A 239 11.02 -10.61 -17.31
C PHE A 239 9.56 -10.43 -17.72
N SER A 240 9.15 -10.93 -18.89
CA SER A 240 7.81 -10.70 -19.45
C SER A 240 6.69 -11.09 -18.48
N GLU A 241 6.74 -12.29 -17.90
CA GLU A 241 5.75 -12.76 -16.92
C GLU A 241 5.73 -11.93 -15.62
N PRO A 242 6.85 -11.78 -14.87
CA PRO A 242 6.84 -10.99 -13.64
C PRO A 242 6.51 -9.51 -13.89
N VAL A 243 6.96 -8.92 -15.00
CA VAL A 243 6.62 -7.54 -15.36
C VAL A 243 5.15 -7.40 -15.72
N SER A 244 4.57 -8.34 -16.46
CA SER A 244 3.13 -8.34 -16.74
C SER A 244 2.30 -8.43 -15.46
N MET A 245 2.74 -9.23 -14.48
CA MET A 245 2.08 -9.31 -13.18
C MET A 245 2.21 -8.00 -12.40
N LEU A 246 3.44 -7.48 -12.26
CA LEU A 246 3.72 -6.28 -11.46
C LEU A 246 3.11 -4.99 -12.02
N TYR A 247 3.04 -4.88 -13.34
CA TYR A 247 2.47 -3.71 -14.03
C TYR A 247 0.99 -3.89 -14.41
N GLY A 248 0.42 -5.07 -14.15
CA GLY A 248 -1.03 -5.28 -14.14
C GLY A 248 -1.66 -4.74 -12.86
N THR A 249 -2.99 -4.57 -12.86
CA THR A 249 -3.76 -4.04 -11.72
C THR A 249 -4.30 -5.13 -10.79
N VAL A 250 -4.23 -6.40 -11.20
CA VAL A 250 -4.76 -7.53 -10.45
C VAL A 250 -3.87 -7.83 -9.25
N ASN A 251 -4.47 -7.91 -8.07
CA ASN A 251 -3.81 -8.30 -6.83
C ASN A 251 -4.49 -9.54 -6.25
N ASN A 252 -3.85 -10.70 -6.45
CA ASN A 252 -4.32 -11.99 -5.93
C ASN A 252 -3.69 -12.35 -4.57
N PHE A 253 -2.86 -11.47 -4.01
CA PHE A 253 -2.11 -11.68 -2.77
C PHE A 253 -2.83 -11.07 -1.57
N ILE A 254 -3.85 -10.28 -1.83
CA ILE A 254 -4.82 -9.83 -0.85
C ILE A 254 -6.07 -10.67 -1.08
N ILE A 255 -6.57 -11.29 -0.02
CA ILE A 255 -7.94 -11.78 0.03
C ILE A 255 -8.75 -10.58 0.56
N PRO A 256 -9.41 -9.78 -0.30
CA PRO A 256 -10.20 -8.66 0.18
C PRO A 256 -11.28 -9.21 1.10
N TYR A 257 -11.43 -8.61 2.28
CA TYR A 257 -12.49 -8.97 3.22
C TYR A 257 -13.88 -8.65 2.62
N SER A 258 -13.92 -7.70 1.68
CA SER A 258 -15.14 -7.10 1.16
C SER A 258 -16.05 -8.02 0.35
N LYS A 259 -17.34 -7.92 0.73
CA LYS A 259 -18.52 -8.72 0.38
C LYS A 259 -18.64 -10.08 1.05
N THR A 260 -17.83 -11.09 0.79
CA THR A 260 -18.21 -12.43 1.29
C THR A 260 -18.29 -12.53 2.81
N TYR A 261 -17.31 -11.99 3.55
CA TYR A 261 -17.36 -11.99 5.01
C TYR A 261 -18.41 -11.03 5.56
N GLN A 262 -18.59 -9.87 4.91
CA GLN A 262 -19.62 -8.88 5.28
C GLN A 262 -21.03 -9.39 5.01
N ASP A 263 -21.29 -10.01 3.86
CA ASP A 263 -22.57 -10.60 3.49
C ASP A 263 -22.89 -11.77 4.43
N MET A 264 -21.88 -12.54 4.86
CA MET A 264 -22.03 -13.57 5.89
C MET A 264 -22.33 -12.97 7.27
N GLU A 265 -21.63 -11.90 7.65
CA GLU A 265 -21.83 -11.17 8.92
C GLU A 265 -23.22 -10.53 8.96
N THR A 266 -23.61 -9.79 7.92
CA THR A 266 -24.94 -9.20 7.76
C THR A 266 -26.01 -10.28 7.72
N SER A 267 -25.83 -11.37 6.97
CA SER A 267 -26.82 -12.47 6.94
C SER A 267 -26.97 -13.14 8.30
N PHE A 268 -25.88 -13.24 9.07
CA PHE A 268 -25.91 -13.76 10.44
C PHE A 268 -26.63 -12.80 11.40
N ILE A 269 -26.22 -11.53 11.44
CA ILE A 269 -26.78 -10.47 12.32
C ILE A 269 -28.26 -10.25 12.03
N THR A 270 -28.66 -10.21 10.76
CA THR A 270 -30.07 -10.04 10.35
C THR A 270 -30.92 -11.30 10.53
N GLY A 271 -30.33 -12.40 11.01
CA GLY A 271 -31.00 -13.69 11.21
C GLY A 271 -31.38 -14.42 9.91
N ASN A 272 -30.86 -13.97 8.77
CA ASN A 272 -31.08 -14.59 7.46
C ASN A 272 -30.29 -15.89 7.25
N ALA A 273 -29.25 -16.14 8.05
CA ALA A 273 -28.45 -17.37 8.04
C ALA A 273 -28.07 -17.79 9.47
N SER A 274 -28.10 -19.09 9.77
CA SER A 274 -27.67 -19.60 11.08
C SER A 274 -26.15 -19.70 11.19
N LYS A 275 -25.64 -19.80 12.42
CA LYS A 275 -24.22 -20.08 12.69
C LYS A 275 -23.72 -21.31 11.93
N GLU A 276 -24.50 -22.39 11.91
CA GLU A 276 -24.15 -23.61 11.21
C GLU A 276 -24.08 -23.41 9.68
N ASP A 277 -24.97 -22.59 9.11
CA ASP A 277 -24.99 -22.28 7.68
C ASP A 277 -23.78 -21.43 7.27
N ILE A 278 -23.46 -20.39 8.04
CA ILE A 278 -22.28 -19.53 7.81
C ILE A 278 -20.98 -20.35 7.90
N VAL A 279 -20.83 -21.17 8.94
CA VAL A 279 -19.64 -22.03 9.13
C VAL A 279 -19.51 -23.07 8.03
N LYS A 280 -20.62 -23.58 7.50
CA LYS A 280 -20.63 -24.55 6.41
C LYS A 280 -20.27 -23.91 5.08
N ASP A 281 -20.84 -22.76 4.76
CA ASP A 281 -20.56 -22.03 3.52
C ASP A 281 -19.13 -21.51 3.49
N ALA A 282 -18.61 -21.04 4.64
CA ALA A 282 -17.20 -20.69 4.80
C ALA A 282 -16.26 -21.85 4.47
N LYS A 283 -16.57 -23.07 4.92
CA LYS A 283 -15.77 -24.27 4.59
C LYS A 283 -15.82 -24.61 3.10
N ILE A 284 -16.98 -24.46 2.46
CA ILE A 284 -17.15 -24.71 1.03
C ILE A 284 -16.34 -23.70 0.22
N LEU A 285 -16.35 -22.44 0.65
CA LEU A 285 -15.64 -21.34 0.01
C LEU A 285 -14.16 -21.24 0.41
N SER A 286 -13.67 -22.16 1.25
CA SER A 286 -12.29 -22.16 1.75
C SER A 286 -11.88 -20.85 2.41
N LEU A 287 -12.80 -20.23 3.15
CA LEU A 287 -12.59 -19.01 3.91
C LEU A 287 -11.81 -19.29 5.20
N ASP A 288 -11.26 -18.23 5.78
CA ASP A 288 -10.55 -18.28 7.05
C ASP A 288 -11.52 -18.61 8.19
N MET A 289 -11.38 -19.80 8.75
CA MET A 289 -12.28 -20.31 9.78
C MET A 289 -12.10 -19.61 11.12
N ASP A 290 -10.93 -19.04 11.40
CA ASP A 290 -10.70 -18.31 12.66
C ASP A 290 -11.49 -16.99 12.64
N ILE A 291 -11.53 -16.32 11.49
CA ILE A 291 -12.34 -15.13 11.26
C ILE A 291 -13.84 -15.45 11.35
N ILE A 292 -14.27 -16.56 10.71
CA ILE A 292 -15.68 -16.95 10.69
C ILE A 292 -16.16 -17.33 12.10
N ASN A 293 -15.34 -18.01 12.89
CA ASN A 293 -15.67 -18.33 14.27
C ASN A 293 -15.81 -17.06 15.11
N GLU A 294 -14.92 -16.08 14.94
CA GLU A 294 -14.99 -14.79 15.65
C GLU A 294 -16.25 -13.97 15.27
N LEU A 295 -16.72 -14.10 14.02
CA LEU A 295 -17.94 -13.47 13.51
C LEU A 295 -19.19 -14.08 14.17
N VAL A 296 -19.30 -15.41 14.22
CA VAL A 296 -20.47 -16.13 14.77
C VAL A 296 -20.44 -16.35 16.29
N GLU A 297 -19.49 -15.74 16.99
CA GLU A 297 -19.36 -15.75 18.46
C GLU A 297 -19.82 -14.44 19.11
N GLN A 298 -20.17 -13.41 18.31
CA GLN A 298 -20.71 -12.14 18.78
C GLN A 298 -22.20 -12.25 19.13
N ASP A 299 -22.56 -13.08 20.10
CA ASP A 299 -23.84 -12.97 20.78
C ASP A 299 -23.69 -12.03 21.99
N GLU A 300 -24.55 -11.01 22.04
CA GLU A 300 -24.78 -9.99 23.10
C GLU A 300 -24.10 -8.61 22.92
N ILE A 301 -24.56 -7.77 21.97
CA ILE A 301 -24.52 -6.30 22.11
C ILE A 301 -25.92 -5.72 21.77
N PRO A 302 -26.48 -4.76 22.53
CA PRO A 302 -27.85 -4.27 22.36
C PRO A 302 -28.01 -3.28 21.19
N ASP A 303 -29.14 -3.45 20.48
CA ASP A 303 -29.79 -2.73 19.36
C ASP A 303 -29.62 -1.19 19.09
N ASP A 304 -28.65 -0.46 19.64
CA ASP A 304 -28.65 1.03 19.53
C ASP A 304 -27.43 1.69 18.83
N GLU A 305 -26.59 0.99 18.06
CA GLU A 305 -25.38 1.58 17.43
C GLU A 305 -25.20 1.33 15.90
N GLU A 306 -26.27 1.29 15.09
CA GLU A 306 -26.18 1.01 13.64
C GLU A 306 -25.88 2.20 12.71
N GLU A 307 -26.00 3.47 13.14
CA GLU A 307 -26.07 4.58 12.17
C GLU A 307 -24.72 5.06 11.57
N ALA A 308 -23.56 4.78 12.17
CA ALA A 308 -22.29 5.35 11.72
C ALA A 308 -21.51 4.47 10.71
N ASP A 309 -21.61 3.15 10.83
CA ASP A 309 -20.88 2.21 9.96
C ASP A 309 -21.61 2.01 8.61
N GLU A 310 -22.94 2.14 8.60
CA GLU A 310 -23.74 2.04 7.37
C GLU A 310 -23.39 3.15 6.35
N GLU A 311 -23.03 4.36 6.77
CA GLU A 311 -22.81 5.49 5.85
C GLU A 311 -21.59 5.26 4.94
N LEU A 312 -20.47 4.75 5.47
CA LEU A 312 -19.28 4.47 4.67
C LEU A 312 -19.44 3.22 3.79
N PHE A 313 -20.04 2.15 4.31
CA PHE A 313 -20.32 0.96 3.50
C PHE A 313 -21.37 1.24 2.42
N SER A 314 -22.31 2.15 2.66
CA SER A 314 -23.23 2.68 1.65
C SER A 314 -22.48 3.43 0.55
N ILE A 315 -21.50 4.26 0.89
CA ILE A 315 -20.68 5.00 -0.08
C ILE A 315 -19.77 4.06 -0.89
N ILE A 316 -19.18 3.04 -0.26
CA ILE A 316 -18.35 2.02 -0.94
C ILE A 316 -19.20 1.13 -1.84
N ASN A 317 -20.39 0.71 -1.38
CA ASN A 317 -21.31 -0.12 -2.15
C ASN A 317 -22.02 0.65 -3.28
N ALA A 318 -22.29 1.95 -3.10
CA ALA A 318 -22.85 2.81 -4.15
C ALA A 318 -21.89 2.99 -5.35
N LYS A 319 -20.58 2.83 -5.14
CA LYS A 319 -19.56 2.86 -6.21
C LYS A 319 -19.25 1.49 -6.84
N ARG A 320 -19.88 0.42 -6.35
CA ARG A 320 -19.81 -0.94 -6.94
C ARG A 320 -20.95 -1.24 -7.92
N GLY A 321 -21.81 -0.25 -8.21
CA GLY A 321 -22.93 -0.33 -9.18
C GLY A 321 -22.57 0.17 -10.56
#